data_AF-A0A515HKY3-F1
#
_entry.id   AF-A0A515HKY3-F1
#
_cell.length_a   1.000
_cell.length_b   1.000
_cell.length_c   1.000
_cell.angle_alpha   90.00
_cell.angle_beta   90.00
_cell.angle_gamma   90.00
#
_symmetry.space_group_name_H-M   'P 1'
#
loop_
_entity.id
_entity.type
_entity.pdbx_description
1 polymer ?
#
loop_
_entity_poly.entity_id
_entity_poly.type
_entity_poly.pdbx_seq_one_letter_code
_entity_poly.pdbx_strand_id
1 'polypeptide(L)'
;MPLLAEWVDKNNDDLFVKAKSEKKERTVKKLKNRGLATTLARINTWIDYDDDDNYKWVTEYYLSPVSIESLLTCSYNLITVQAKSKHPNINSTKLYILPFLSKTRLVILSCMAFYKPSSWDSEVLIDNNIKWTPHIIELITSNDIKKHLTDLAKNFENETLYPILKAFKLLPDSDKK
;
A
#
# COMPACT_ATOMS: atom_id res chain seq x y z
N MET A 1 2.98 3.80 1.41
CA MET A 1 1.56 3.98 1.08
C MET A 1 0.76 3.09 2.01
N PRO A 2 -0.42 3.53 2.47
CA PRO A 2 -1.29 2.74 3.32
C PRO A 2 -1.67 1.42 2.64
N LEU A 3 -2.06 0.42 3.44
CA LEU A 3 -2.63 -0.83 2.93
C LEU A 3 -3.82 -0.50 2.01
N LEU A 4 -4.08 -1.31 0.98
CA LEU A 4 -5.16 -1.07 0.02
C LEU A 4 -6.51 -0.81 0.72
N ALA A 5 -6.82 -1.58 1.78
CA ALA A 5 -8.03 -1.40 2.58
C ALA A 5 -8.07 -0.06 3.32
N GLU A 6 -6.95 0.44 3.81
CA GLU A 6 -6.85 1.75 4.45
C GLU A 6 -7.00 2.89 3.43
N TRP A 7 -6.52 2.70 2.20
CA TRP A 7 -6.77 3.67 1.13
C TRP A 7 -8.27 3.76 0.80
N VAL A 8 -8.95 2.62 0.68
CA VAL A 8 -10.41 2.59 0.44
C VAL A 8 -11.18 3.23 1.59
N ASP A 9 -10.83 2.92 2.84
CA ASP A 9 -11.48 3.49 4.03
C ASP A 9 -11.40 5.03 4.05
N LYS A 10 -10.25 5.59 3.66
CA LYS A 10 -10.02 7.04 3.59
C LYS A 10 -10.68 7.74 2.39
N ASN A 11 -10.90 7.02 1.28
CA ASN A 11 -11.39 7.57 0.01
C ASN A 11 -12.75 6.99 -0.39
N ASN A 12 -13.55 6.58 0.59
CA ASN A 12 -14.80 5.82 0.37
C ASN A 12 -15.95 6.64 -0.24
N ASP A 13 -15.74 7.93 -0.53
CA ASP A 13 -16.81 8.77 -1.07
C ASP A 13 -17.26 8.25 -2.43
N ASP A 14 -18.49 7.73 -2.45
CA ASP A 14 -19.22 7.19 -3.61
C ASP A 14 -18.60 5.98 -4.33
N LEU A 15 -17.60 5.30 -3.75
CA LEU A 15 -17.11 4.02 -4.29
C LEU A 15 -18.12 2.90 -4.04
N PHE A 16 -18.27 1.98 -5.00
CA PHE A 16 -19.11 0.78 -4.85
C PHE A 16 -18.44 -0.34 -4.05
N VAL A 17 -17.48 0.01 -3.22
CA VAL A 17 -16.58 -0.89 -2.53
C VAL A 17 -16.29 -0.30 -1.16
N LYS A 18 -16.27 -1.13 -0.12
CA LYS A 18 -16.06 -0.68 1.27
C LYS A 18 -14.90 -1.44 1.91
N ALA A 19 -14.18 -0.77 2.82
CA ALA A 19 -13.19 -1.42 3.67
C ALA A 19 -13.88 -2.18 4.82
N LYS A 20 -13.52 -3.44 4.99
CA LYS A 20 -13.92 -4.25 6.14
C LYS A 20 -12.87 -4.10 7.24
N SER A 21 -13.32 -3.56 8.37
CA SER A 21 -12.47 -3.28 9.53
C SER A 21 -12.60 -4.37 10.58
N GLU A 22 -11.48 -4.77 11.15
CA GLU A 22 -11.41 -5.72 12.27
C GLU A 22 -10.93 -5.02 13.53
N LYS A 23 -11.41 -5.48 14.68
CA LYS A 23 -10.95 -4.99 15.98
C LYS A 23 -9.54 -5.53 16.23
N LYS A 24 -8.58 -4.64 16.39
CA LYS A 24 -7.22 -4.97 16.82
C LYS A 24 -6.95 -4.41 18.20
N GLU A 25 -6.12 -5.13 18.93
CA GLU A 25 -5.65 -4.74 20.24
C GLU A 25 -4.27 -4.07 20.11
N ARG A 26 -4.09 -2.95 20.80
CA ARG A 26 -2.77 -2.34 20.98
C ARG A 26 -2.55 -2.05 22.45
N THR A 27 -1.39 -2.43 22.95
CA THR A 27 -0.94 -2.03 24.28
C THR A 27 -0.31 -0.64 24.18
N VAL A 28 -0.87 0.32 24.91
CA VAL A 28 -0.36 1.68 24.99
C VAL A 28 0.00 1.99 26.43
N LYS A 29 1.19 2.58 26.63
CA LYS A 29 1.65 3.07 27.92
C LYS A 29 0.91 4.38 28.21
N LYS A 30 -0.06 4.36 29.13
CA LYS A 30 -0.82 5.54 29.56
C LYS A 30 -0.42 5.95 30.96
N LEU A 31 -0.48 7.25 31.24
CA LEU A 31 -0.24 7.77 32.58
C LEU A 31 -1.31 7.19 33.54
N LYS A 32 -0.90 6.63 34.68
CA LYS A 32 -1.85 6.24 35.74
C LYS A 32 -2.61 7.50 36.15
N ASN A 33 -3.95 7.44 36.16
CA ASN A 33 -4.83 8.56 36.53
C ASN A 33 -4.32 9.26 37.81
N ARG A 34 -3.64 10.40 37.65
CA ARG A 34 -3.48 11.37 38.71
C ARG A 34 -4.49 12.46 38.43
N GLY A 35 -5.48 12.60 39.30
CA GLY A 35 -6.54 13.60 39.15
C GLY A 35 -5.98 15.01 38.95
N LEU A 36 -6.85 15.92 38.48
CA LEU A 36 -6.55 17.34 38.20
C LEU A 36 -5.75 18.05 39.32
N ALA A 37 -5.78 17.54 40.55
CA ALA A 37 -5.01 18.01 41.70
C ALA A 37 -3.48 17.91 41.55
N THR A 38 -2.94 17.07 40.64
CA THR A 38 -1.48 16.89 40.50
C THR A 38 -0.83 17.75 39.42
N THR A 39 -1.62 18.36 38.54
CA THR A 39 -1.11 19.26 37.49
C THR A 39 -0.61 20.58 38.09
N LEU A 40 -1.19 21.03 39.20
CA LEU A 40 -0.74 22.23 39.92
C LEU A 40 0.50 21.97 40.80
N ALA A 41 0.76 20.72 41.20
CA ALA A 41 1.92 20.37 42.02
C ALA A 41 3.24 20.25 41.21
N ARG A 42 3.16 20.20 39.88
CA ARG A 42 4.33 20.00 38.99
C ARG A 42 5.03 21.28 38.54
N ILE A 43 4.52 22.46 38.89
CA ILE A 43 5.18 23.73 38.55
C ILE A 43 6.50 23.90 39.34
N ASN A 44 6.72 23.16 40.44
CA ASN A 44 7.82 23.45 41.38
C ASN A 44 8.83 22.34 41.65
N THR A 45 8.82 21.19 40.98
CA THR A 45 9.79 20.13 41.30
C THR A 45 10.28 19.37 40.07
N TRP A 46 11.52 19.67 39.69
CA TRP A 46 12.37 18.85 38.81
C TRP A 46 12.84 17.64 39.62
N ILE A 47 12.00 16.61 39.69
CA ILE A 47 12.35 15.34 40.32
C ILE A 47 12.35 14.28 39.23
N ASP A 48 13.50 13.63 39.05
CA ASP A 48 13.66 12.38 38.30
C ASP A 48 12.72 11.34 38.91
N TYR A 49 11.57 11.13 38.27
CA TYR A 49 10.60 10.13 38.69
C TYR A 49 10.72 8.90 37.79
N ASP A 50 10.98 7.75 38.42
CA ASP A 50 11.00 6.43 37.79
C ASP A 50 9.76 6.20 36.90
N ASP A 51 10.03 5.74 35.68
CA ASP A 51 9.07 5.63 34.57
C ASP A 51 8.07 4.47 34.76
N ASP A 52 8.26 3.61 35.76
CA ASP A 52 7.36 2.48 36.09
C ASP A 52 6.24 2.86 37.08
N ASP A 53 6.46 3.87 37.92
CA ASP A 53 5.46 4.30 38.89
C ASP A 53 4.35 5.13 38.25
N ASN A 54 4.67 5.90 37.21
CA ASN A 54 3.74 6.86 36.61
C ASN A 54 2.87 6.29 35.49
N TYR A 55 3.21 5.13 34.93
CA TYR A 55 2.56 4.62 33.73
C TYR A 55 2.02 3.21 33.91
N LYS A 56 0.89 2.93 33.27
CA LYS A 56 0.27 1.61 33.19
C LYS A 56 0.09 1.22 31.73
N TRP A 57 0.42 -0.01 31.40
CA TRP A 57 0.06 -0.61 30.12
C TRP A 57 -1.45 -0.86 30.09
N VAL A 58 -2.13 -0.23 29.13
CA VAL A 58 -3.57 -0.39 28.91
C VAL A 58 -3.75 -0.96 27.52
N THR A 59 -4.54 -2.02 27.41
CA THR A 59 -4.97 -2.58 26.12
C THR A 59 -6.11 -1.72 25.59
N GLU A 60 -5.89 -1.10 24.44
CA GLU A 60 -6.89 -0.34 23.71
C GLU A 60 -7.36 -1.13 22.49
N TYR A 61 -8.66 -1.04 22.21
CA TYR A 61 -9.27 -1.62 21.04
C TYR A 61 -9.46 -0.53 19.99
N TYR A 62 -8.96 -0.77 18.77
CA TYR A 62 -9.19 0.11 17.64
C TYR A 62 -9.64 -0.69 16.43
N LEU A 63 -10.40 -0.04 15.54
CA LEU A 63 -10.81 -0.63 14.27
C LEU A 63 -9.72 -0.37 13.24
N SER A 64 -9.24 -1.45 12.61
CA SER A 64 -8.22 -1.41 11.56
C SER A 64 -8.80 -2.00 10.28
N PRO A 65 -8.73 -1.30 9.13
CA PRO A 65 -9.17 -1.85 7.85
C PRO A 65 -8.24 -3.02 7.44
N VAL A 66 -8.82 -4.19 7.16
CA VAL A 66 -8.08 -5.42 6.85
C VAL A 66 -8.33 -5.89 5.42
N SER A 67 -9.58 -5.83 4.97
CA SER A 67 -9.98 -6.33 3.66
C SER A 67 -10.99 -5.41 3.00
N ILE A 68 -11.42 -5.78 1.81
CA ILE A 68 -12.28 -4.97 0.96
C ILE A 68 -13.48 -5.84 0.56
N GLU A 69 -14.67 -5.24 0.53
CA GLU A 69 -15.91 -5.90 0.16
C GLU A 69 -16.66 -5.09 -0.91
N SER A 70 -17.26 -5.79 -1.88
CA SER A 70 -18.12 -5.15 -2.89
C SER A 70 -19.45 -4.78 -2.24
N LEU A 71 -19.96 -3.58 -2.51
CA LEU A 71 -21.32 -3.18 -2.15
C LEU A 71 -22.35 -3.62 -3.19
N LEU A 72 -21.90 -4.03 -4.37
CA LEU A 72 -22.73 -4.52 -5.46
C LEU A 72 -22.83 -6.04 -5.43
N THR A 73 -23.86 -6.56 -6.10
CA THR A 73 -24.00 -8.00 -6.35
C THR A 73 -22.90 -8.55 -7.27
N CYS A 74 -22.23 -7.69 -8.05
CA CYS A 74 -21.07 -8.07 -8.85
C CYS A 74 -19.78 -8.05 -8.02
N SER A 75 -18.93 -9.06 -8.25
CA SER A 75 -17.57 -9.08 -7.71
C SER A 75 -16.68 -8.10 -8.47
N TYR A 76 -15.81 -7.39 -7.76
CA TYR A 76 -14.70 -6.69 -8.40
C TYR A 76 -13.63 -7.72 -8.77
N ASN A 77 -13.09 -7.60 -9.98
CA ASN A 77 -12.08 -8.53 -10.49
C ASN A 77 -10.70 -7.85 -10.48
N LEU A 78 -9.70 -8.59 -10.01
CA LEU A 78 -8.30 -8.20 -10.10
C LEU A 78 -7.75 -8.64 -11.46
N ILE A 79 -7.17 -7.71 -12.21
CA ILE A 79 -6.47 -8.00 -13.46
C ILE A 79 -4.99 -8.17 -13.13
N THR A 80 -4.38 -9.25 -13.62
CA THR A 80 -2.94 -9.51 -13.42
C THR A 80 -2.24 -9.68 -14.75
N VAL A 81 -1.14 -8.95 -14.93
CA VAL A 81 -0.24 -9.10 -16.07
C VAL A 81 1.11 -9.59 -15.54
N GLN A 82 1.64 -10.66 -16.10
CA GLN A 82 2.89 -11.27 -15.64
C GLN A 82 3.90 -11.33 -16.79
N ALA A 83 5.07 -10.73 -16.56
CA ALA A 83 6.26 -10.92 -17.36
C ALA A 83 7.04 -12.10 -16.76
N LYS A 84 6.85 -13.30 -17.31
CA LYS A 84 7.53 -14.51 -16.86
C LYS A 84 8.91 -14.62 -17.52
N SER A 85 9.94 -14.80 -16.71
CA SER A 85 11.28 -15.00 -17.23
C SER A 85 11.44 -16.37 -17.90
N LYS A 86 12.19 -16.41 -19.00
CA LYS A 86 12.63 -17.64 -19.67
C LYS A 86 14.00 -18.11 -19.16
N HIS A 87 14.79 -17.21 -18.58
CA HIS A 87 16.17 -17.46 -18.20
C HIS A 87 16.37 -17.27 -16.69
N PRO A 88 17.15 -18.14 -16.02
CA PRO A 88 17.30 -18.12 -14.56
C PRO A 88 17.98 -16.85 -14.03
N ASN A 89 18.68 -16.12 -14.90
CA ASN A 89 19.42 -14.91 -14.54
C ASN A 89 18.54 -13.65 -14.51
N ILE A 90 17.26 -13.77 -14.88
CA ILE A 90 16.30 -12.67 -14.92
C ILE A 90 15.11 -13.08 -14.08
N ASN A 91 14.70 -12.21 -13.16
CA ASN A 91 13.53 -12.46 -12.33
C ASN A 91 12.23 -12.10 -13.07
N SER A 92 11.18 -12.86 -12.84
CA SER A 92 9.84 -12.49 -13.29
C SER A 92 9.34 -11.21 -12.61
N THR A 93 8.39 -10.52 -13.25
CA THR A 93 7.72 -9.34 -12.68
C THR A 93 6.22 -9.45 -12.92
N LYS A 94 5.42 -8.92 -11.99
CA LYS A 94 3.95 -8.98 -12.06
C LYS A 94 3.33 -7.62 -11.74
N LEU A 95 2.30 -7.30 -12.50
CA LEU A 95 1.50 -6.09 -12.38
C LEU A 95 0.08 -6.47 -12.00
N TYR A 96 -0.42 -5.80 -10.96
CA TYR A 96 -1.77 -5.88 -10.45
C TYR A 96 -2.51 -4.62 -10.87
N ILE A 97 -3.70 -4.78 -11.43
CA ILE A 97 -4.60 -3.69 -11.79
C ILE A 97 -5.96 -4.00 -11.18
N LEU A 98 -6.42 -3.10 -10.33
CA LEU A 98 -7.67 -3.22 -9.59
C LEU A 98 -8.56 -2.02 -9.91
N PRO A 99 -9.58 -2.20 -10.77
CA PRO A 99 -10.54 -1.15 -11.08
C PRO A 99 -11.65 -1.10 -10.01
N PHE A 100 -11.89 0.09 -9.46
CA PHE A 100 -13.04 0.41 -8.63
C PHE A 100 -13.93 1.41 -9.32
N LEU A 101 -15.23 1.11 -9.31
CA LEU A 101 -16.23 1.98 -9.89
C LEU A 101 -16.90 2.82 -8.80
N SER A 102 -17.18 4.07 -9.14
CA SER A 102 -18.02 4.99 -8.39
C SER A 102 -19.19 5.43 -9.26
N LYS A 103 -20.15 6.16 -8.69
CA LYS A 103 -21.24 6.79 -9.45
C LYS A 103 -20.74 7.68 -10.59
N THR A 104 -19.63 8.40 -10.39
CA THR A 104 -19.15 9.44 -11.33
C THR A 104 -17.71 9.22 -11.80
N ARG A 105 -16.97 8.29 -11.18
CA ARG A 105 -15.53 8.11 -11.41
C ARG A 105 -15.16 6.63 -11.54
N LEU A 106 -14.09 6.37 -12.26
CA LEU A 106 -13.36 5.11 -12.29
C LEU A 106 -12.03 5.32 -11.59
N VAL A 107 -11.74 4.53 -10.55
CA VAL A 107 -10.44 4.53 -9.89
C VAL A 107 -9.70 3.26 -10.30
N ILE A 108 -8.55 3.40 -10.95
CA ILE A 108 -7.65 2.30 -11.27
C ILE A 108 -6.52 2.30 -10.26
N LEU A 109 -6.51 1.32 -9.37
CA LEU A 109 -5.40 1.07 -8.46
C LEU A 109 -4.45 0.09 -9.12
N SER A 110 -3.18 0.47 -9.21
CA SER A 110 -2.16 -0.38 -9.81
C SER A 110 -1.02 -0.63 -8.84
N CYS A 111 -0.40 -1.80 -8.95
CA CYS A 111 0.80 -2.10 -8.19
C CYS A 111 1.70 -3.07 -8.96
N MET A 112 3.00 -2.84 -8.90
CA MET A 112 4.02 -3.75 -9.42
C MET A 112 4.64 -4.54 -8.28
N ALA A 113 4.85 -5.83 -8.51
CA ALA A 113 5.50 -6.74 -7.60
C ALA A 113 6.61 -7.50 -8.34
N PHE A 114 7.77 -7.57 -7.69
CA PHE A 114 8.96 -8.21 -8.23
C PHE A 114 9.16 -9.57 -7.59
N TYR A 115 9.68 -10.51 -8.38
CA TYR A 115 10.11 -11.79 -7.85
C TYR A 115 11.59 -11.74 -7.45
N LYS A 116 11.94 -12.58 -6.49
CA LYS A 116 13.33 -12.90 -6.14
C LYS A 116 13.56 -14.40 -6.28
N PRO A 117 14.80 -14.82 -6.60
CA PRO A 117 15.14 -16.24 -6.57
C PRO A 117 15.03 -16.77 -5.14
N SER A 118 14.46 -17.97 -4.99
CA SER A 118 14.38 -18.70 -3.74
C SER A 118 15.09 -20.05 -3.80
N SER A 119 15.17 -20.66 -4.98
CA SER A 119 15.94 -21.88 -5.27
C SER A 119 16.42 -21.81 -6.72
N TRP A 120 17.16 -22.82 -7.17
CA TRP A 120 17.67 -22.91 -8.55
C TRP A 120 16.58 -22.74 -9.61
N ASP A 121 15.38 -23.28 -9.35
CA ASP A 121 14.25 -23.26 -10.29
C ASP A 121 13.00 -22.55 -9.73
N SER A 122 13.12 -21.86 -8.59
CA SER A 122 11.96 -21.24 -7.93
C SER A 122 12.14 -19.77 -7.62
N GLU A 123 11.06 -19.04 -7.85
CA GLU A 123 10.94 -17.62 -7.58
C GLU A 123 9.85 -17.37 -6.54
N VAL A 124 10.07 -16.39 -5.67
CA VAL A 124 9.10 -15.97 -4.64
C VAL A 124 8.79 -14.49 -4.80
N LEU A 125 7.52 -14.13 -4.66
CA LEU A 125 7.07 -12.75 -4.74
C LEU A 125 7.59 -11.94 -3.55
N ILE A 126 8.06 -10.72 -3.79
CA ILE A 126 8.47 -9.80 -2.74
C ILE A 126 7.25 -9.00 -2.29
N ASP A 127 6.63 -9.40 -1.18
CA ASP A 127 5.38 -8.80 -0.71
C ASP A 127 5.58 -7.56 0.18
N ASN A 128 6.79 -7.39 0.73
CA ASN A 128 7.05 -6.41 1.79
C ASN A 128 7.03 -4.94 1.34
N ASN A 129 6.92 -4.65 0.04
CA ASN A 129 7.01 -3.29 -0.51
C ASN A 129 6.02 -2.99 -1.64
N ILE A 130 4.95 -3.78 -1.75
CA ILE A 130 3.89 -3.58 -2.75
C ILE A 130 3.12 -2.29 -2.42
N LYS A 131 3.34 -1.24 -3.23
CA LYS A 131 2.69 0.07 -3.08
C LYS A 131 1.62 0.25 -4.14
N TRP A 132 0.38 0.47 -3.71
CA TRP A 132 -0.73 0.78 -4.61
C TRP A 132 -0.70 2.25 -5.02
N THR A 133 -0.79 2.49 -6.33
CA THR A 133 -0.88 3.82 -6.92
C THR A 133 -2.29 4.02 -7.46
N PRO A 134 -3.06 4.98 -6.92
CA PRO A 134 -4.40 5.29 -7.41
C PRO A 134 -4.34 6.20 -8.63
N HIS A 135 -5.15 5.89 -9.65
CA HIS A 135 -5.42 6.76 -10.78
C HIS A 135 -6.93 7.01 -10.83
N ILE A 136 -7.34 8.26 -10.62
CA ILE A 136 -8.75 8.66 -10.60
C ILE A 136 -9.11 9.24 -11.95
N ILE A 137 -10.13 8.68 -12.59
CA ILE A 137 -10.60 9.08 -13.92
C ILE A 137 -12.07 9.45 -13.79
N GLU A 138 -12.46 10.63 -14.25
CA GLU A 138 -13.86 11.01 -14.31
C GLU A 138 -14.54 10.31 -15.50
N LEU A 139 -15.71 9.70 -15.27
CA LEU A 139 -16.38 8.91 -16.32
C LEU A 139 -16.81 9.75 -17.53
N ILE A 140 -16.95 11.06 -17.32
CA ILE A 140 -17.29 12.04 -18.37
C ILE A 140 -16.17 12.10 -19.41
N THR A 141 -14.91 11.82 -19.05
CA THR A 141 -13.75 11.84 -19.95
C THR A 141 -13.25 10.44 -20.32
N SER A 142 -14.16 9.61 -20.85
CA SER A 142 -13.88 8.19 -21.20
C SER A 142 -12.64 7.96 -22.09
N ASN A 143 -12.24 8.94 -22.92
CA ASN A 143 -11.02 8.88 -23.74
C ASN A 143 -9.73 8.79 -22.91
N ASP A 144 -9.72 9.28 -21.67
CA ASP A 144 -8.55 9.27 -20.79
C ASP A 144 -8.20 7.86 -20.30
N ILE A 145 -9.16 6.94 -20.27
CA ILE A 145 -8.94 5.56 -19.81
C ILE A 145 -7.90 4.86 -20.67
N LYS A 146 -8.01 4.96 -22.00
CA LYS A 146 -7.06 4.31 -22.92
C LYS A 146 -5.65 4.88 -22.75
N LYS A 147 -5.54 6.19 -22.55
CA LYS A 147 -4.26 6.87 -22.33
C LYS A 147 -3.61 6.36 -21.04
N HIS A 148 -4.36 6.33 -19.94
CA HIS A 148 -3.87 5.82 -18.66
C HIS A 148 -3.42 4.37 -18.71
N LEU A 149 -4.19 3.48 -19.36
CA LEU A 149 -3.79 2.08 -19.53
C LEU A 149 -2.51 1.94 -20.38
N THR A 150 -2.36 2.78 -21.40
CA THR A 150 -1.16 2.80 -22.26
C THR A 150 0.07 3.26 -21.47
N ASP A 151 -0.07 4.32 -20.67
CA ASP A 151 1.02 4.84 -19.83
C ASP A 151 1.42 3.82 -18.75
N LEU A 152 0.43 3.15 -18.16
CA LEU A 152 0.64 2.09 -17.17
C LEU A 152 1.39 0.90 -17.79
N ALA A 153 1.03 0.48 -19.00
CA ALA A 153 1.74 -0.57 -19.73
C ALA A 153 3.19 -0.19 -20.05
N LYS A 154 3.42 1.04 -20.54
CA LYS A 154 4.78 1.56 -20.79
C LYS A 154 5.62 1.62 -19.52
N ASN A 155 5.04 2.06 -18.42
CA ASN A 155 5.73 2.09 -17.13
C ASN A 155 6.10 0.68 -16.68
N PHE A 156 5.19 -0.29 -16.84
CA PHE A 156 5.47 -1.69 -16.51
C PHE A 156 6.60 -2.27 -17.35
N GLU A 157 6.60 -2.01 -18.66
CA GLU A 157 7.67 -2.41 -19.56
C GLU A 157 9.01 -1.80 -19.14
N ASN A 158 9.05 -0.48 -18.90
CA ASN A 158 10.26 0.23 -18.49
C ASN A 158 10.81 -0.27 -17.15
N GLU A 159 9.96 -0.40 -16.12
CA GLU A 159 10.37 -0.89 -14.79
C GLU A 159 10.82 -2.36 -14.82
N THR A 160 10.28 -3.16 -15.74
CA THR A 160 10.72 -4.56 -15.91
C THR A 160 12.05 -4.64 -16.66
N LEU A 161 12.22 -3.87 -17.74
CA LEU A 161 13.38 -3.96 -18.63
C LEU A 161 14.59 -3.18 -18.13
N TYR A 162 14.38 -2.02 -17.50
CA TYR A 162 15.47 -1.14 -17.08
C TYR A 162 16.47 -1.82 -16.13
N PRO A 163 16.06 -2.57 -15.09
CA PRO A 163 16.99 -3.30 -14.23
C PRO A 163 17.79 -4.36 -15.00
N ILE A 164 17.17 -5.02 -15.98
CA ILE A 164 17.81 -6.02 -16.84
C ILE A 164 18.86 -5.35 -17.71
N LEU A 165 18.49 -4.30 -18.44
CA LEU A 165 19.42 -3.55 -19.30
C LEU A 165 20.60 -2.99 -18.50
N LYS A 166 20.34 -2.51 -17.28
CA LYS A 166 21.39 -2.05 -16.36
C LYS A 166 22.32 -3.18 -15.92
N ALA A 167 21.78 -4.33 -15.53
CA ALA A 167 22.58 -5.48 -15.08
C ALA A 167 23.49 -6.03 -16.19
N PHE A 168 23.03 -6.01 -17.44
CA PHE A 168 23.80 -6.46 -18.61
C PHE A 168 24.64 -5.35 -19.26
N LYS A 169 24.68 -4.14 -18.68
CA LYS A 169 25.41 -2.97 -19.22
C LYS A 169 25.03 -2.62 -20.66
N LEU A 170 23.74 -2.77 -20.98
CA LEU A 170 23.17 -2.45 -22.30
C LEU A 170 22.58 -1.04 -22.36
N LEU A 171 22.55 -0.34 -21.22
CA LEU A 171 22.20 1.08 -21.19
C LEU A 171 23.37 1.90 -21.74
N PRO A 172 23.11 2.94 -22.54
CA PRO A 172 24.18 3.85 -22.97
C PRO A 172 24.85 4.46 -21.74
N ASP A 173 26.18 4.47 -21.71
CA ASP A 173 26.95 5.18 -20.69
C ASP A 173 26.54 6.65 -20.74
N SER A 174 25.72 7.11 -19.79
CA SER A 174 25.31 8.50 -19.68
C SER A 174 26.45 9.41 -19.17
N ASP A 175 27.68 8.93 -19.14
CA ASP A 175 28.88 9.64 -18.70
C ASP A 175 29.73 10.09 -19.88
N LYS A 176 29.14 10.85 -20.82
CA LYS A 176 29.85 11.82 -21.67
C LYS A 176 28.91 12.97 -22.06
N LYS A 177 28.67 13.90 -21.15
CA LYS A 177 28.61 15.35 -21.43
C LYS A 177 28.52 16.16 -20.14
#